data_AF-A0A939XZ07-F1
#
_entry.id   AF-A0A939XZ07-F1
#
_cell.length_a   1.000
_cell.length_b   1.000
_cell.length_c   1.000
_cell.angle_alpha   90.00
_cell.angle_beta   90.00
_cell.angle_gamma   90.00
#
_symmetry.space_group_name_H-M   'P 1'
#
loop_
_entity.id
_entity.type
_entity.pdbx_description
1 polymer ?
#
loop_
_entity_poly.entity_id
_entity_poly.type
_entity_poly.pdbx_seq_one_letter_code
_entity_poly.pdbx_strand_id
1 'polypeptide(L)'
;MPLWELMLLAVGLAMDAFSVAICKGLAMGKASWGKSALVGLWFGFFQALMPLLGFLLGDRFAAHISRYDHWIIFVLLSIIGFNMIREALDKNEKPEE
;
A
#
# COMPACT_ATOMS: atom_id res chain seq x y z
N MET A 1 17.59 -9.09 11.40
CA MET A 1 16.26 -8.51 11.64
C MET A 1 15.93 -8.67 13.13
N PRO A 2 16.25 -7.68 13.98
CA PRO A 2 15.70 -7.61 15.33
C PRO A 2 14.16 -7.56 15.31
N LEU A 3 13.54 -8.01 16.40
CA LEU A 3 12.07 -8.15 16.50
C LEU A 3 11.31 -6.84 16.19
N TRP A 4 11.87 -5.70 16.56
CA TRP A 4 11.25 -4.39 16.33
C TRP A 4 11.16 -4.03 14.84
N GLU A 5 12.17 -4.35 14.02
CA GLU A 5 12.15 -4.13 12.57
C GLU A 5 11.06 -4.98 11.90
N LEU A 6 10.94 -6.25 12.32
CA LEU A 6 9.92 -7.15 11.82
C LEU A 6 8.51 -6.63 12.16
N MET A 7 8.31 -6.12 13.38
CA MET A 7 7.04 -5.51 13.78
C MET A 7 6.73 -4.25 12.98
N LEU A 8 7.70 -3.35 12.77
CA LEU A 8 7.50 -2.14 11.97
C LEU A 8 7.16 -2.46 10.52
N LEU A 9 7.85 -3.44 9.91
CA LEU A 9 7.54 -3.90 8.56
C LEU A 9 6.14 -4.51 8.48
N ALA A 10 5.76 -5.34 9.45
CA ALA A 10 4.43 -5.95 9.50
C ALA A 10 3.31 -4.91 9.62
N VAL A 11 3.48 -3.92 10.51
CA VAL A 11 2.51 -2.82 10.70
C VAL A 11 2.45 -1.92 9.47
N GLY A 12 3.61 -1.57 8.90
CA GLY A 12 3.69 -0.75 7.68
C GLY A 12 3.02 -1.44 6.48
N LEU A 13 3.26 -2.74 6.30
CA LEU A 13 2.60 -3.55 5.28
C LEU A 13 1.08 -3.56 5.50
N ALA A 14 0.61 -3.82 6.73
CA ALA A 14 -0.82 -3.87 7.05
C ALA A 14 -1.56 -2.54 6.84
N MET A 15 -0.86 -1.40 6.95
CA MET A 15 -1.44 -0.06 6.82
C MET A 15 -2.08 0.22 5.45
N ASP A 16 -1.54 -0.38 4.38
CA ASP A 16 -2.08 -0.22 3.02
C ASP A 16 -3.46 -0.91 2.89
N ALA A 17 -3.54 -2.19 3.27
CA ALA A 17 -4.79 -2.95 3.27
C ALA A 17 -5.84 -2.35 4.23
N PHE A 18 -5.40 -1.82 5.38
CA PHE A 18 -6.26 -1.14 6.35
C PHE A 18 -6.86 0.15 5.79
N SER A 19 -6.05 0.99 5.13
CA SER A 19 -6.51 2.24 4.54
C SER A 19 -7.59 1.99 3.49
N VAL A 20 -7.38 1.00 2.61
CA VAL A 20 -8.36 0.63 1.59
C VAL A 20 -9.63 0.03 2.20
N ALA A 21 -9.52 -0.76 3.26
CA ALA A 21 -10.67 -1.31 3.98
C ALA A 21 -11.52 -0.20 4.62
N ILE A 22 -10.90 0.82 5.23
CA ILE A 22 -11.62 1.98 5.77
C ILE A 22 -12.28 2.78 4.65
N CYS A 23 -11.54 3.12 3.58
CA CYS A 23 -12.09 3.89 2.47
C CYS A 23 -13.31 3.19 1.83
N LYS A 24 -13.23 1.87 1.61
CA LYS A 24 -14.36 1.09 1.09
C LYS A 24 -15.48 0.90 2.13
N GLY A 25 -15.15 0.73 3.39
CA GLY A 25 -16.11 0.59 4.49
C GLY A 25 -16.95 1.85 4.69
N LEU A 26 -16.34 3.03 4.61
CA LEU A 26 -17.03 4.32 4.71
C LEU A 26 -17.84 4.67 3.46
N ALA A 27 -17.39 4.26 2.27
CA ALA A 27 -18.10 4.53 1.00
C ALA A 27 -19.28 3.58 0.72
N MET A 28 -19.37 2.42 1.39
CA MET A 28 -20.45 1.45 1.16
C MET A 28 -21.53 1.53 2.25
N GLY A 29 -22.58 2.32 2.03
CA GLY A 29 -23.74 2.41 2.93
C GLY A 29 -24.54 1.10 3.13
N LYS A 30 -24.30 0.07 2.31
CA LYS A 30 -24.82 -1.30 2.50
C LYS A 30 -23.70 -2.30 2.26
N ALA A 31 -23.16 -2.88 3.33
CA ALA A 31 -22.13 -3.90 3.27
C ALA A 31 -22.66 -5.21 2.68
N SER A 32 -22.53 -5.39 1.36
CA SER A 32 -22.69 -6.69 0.73
C SER A 32 -21.51 -7.57 1.14
N TRP A 33 -21.74 -8.43 2.14
CA TRP A 33 -20.74 -9.35 2.71
C TRP A 33 -19.94 -10.12 1.65
N GLY A 34 -20.59 -10.51 0.54
CA GLY A 34 -19.94 -11.19 -0.58
C GLY A 34 -18.90 -10.34 -1.32
N LYS A 35 -19.15 -9.04 -1.52
CA LYS A 35 -18.20 -8.14 -2.18
C LYS A 35 -17.01 -7.82 -1.29
N SER A 36 -17.23 -7.63 0.01
CA SER A 36 -16.14 -7.41 0.98
C SER A 36 -15.24 -8.64 1.10
N ALA A 37 -15.80 -9.85 1.09
CA ALA A 37 -15.03 -11.09 1.11
C ALA A 37 -14.15 -11.24 -0.15
N LEU A 38 -14.71 -10.96 -1.33
CA LEU A 38 -13.96 -11.05 -2.58
C LEU A 38 -12.82 -10.01 -2.65
N VAL A 39 -13.07 -8.78 -2.18
CA VAL A 39 -12.06 -7.73 -2.09
C VAL A 39 -10.97 -8.10 -1.08
N GLY A 40 -11.33 -8.61 0.09
CA GLY A 40 -10.37 -9.05 1.11
C GLY A 40 -9.51 -10.21 0.64
N LEU A 41 -10.07 -11.16 -0.12
CA LEU A 41 -9.33 -12.27 -0.70
C LEU A 41 -8.33 -11.81 -1.76
N TRP A 42 -8.74 -10.89 -2.65
CA TRP A 42 -7.84 -10.28 -3.62
C TRP A 42 -6.75 -9.44 -2.94
N PHE A 43 -7.11 -8.60 -1.97
CA PHE A 43 -6.14 -7.79 -1.22
C PHE A 43 -5.15 -8.67 -0.46
N GLY A 44 -5.61 -9.68 0.27
CA GLY A 44 -4.74 -10.60 1.00
C GLY A 44 -3.82 -11.41 0.09
N PHE A 45 -4.32 -11.86 -1.07
CA PHE A 45 -3.50 -12.57 -2.05
C PHE A 45 -2.39 -11.69 -2.61
N PHE A 46 -2.71 -10.45 -3.01
CA PHE A 46 -1.71 -9.51 -3.54
C PHE A 46 -0.75 -9.02 -2.45
N GLN A 47 -1.23 -8.84 -1.22
CA GLN A 47 -0.43 -8.49 -0.04
C GLN A 47 0.59 -9.59 0.31
N ALA A 48 0.27 -10.86 0.08
CA ALA A 48 1.22 -11.96 0.27
C ALA A 48 2.16 -12.13 -0.95
N LEU A 49 1.65 -11.88 -2.15
CA LEU A 49 2.42 -11.96 -3.40
C LEU A 49 3.53 -10.90 -3.46
N MET A 50 3.27 -9.67 -3.03
CA MET A 50 4.25 -8.58 -3.07
C MET A 50 5.54 -8.89 -2.26
N PRO A 51 5.48 -9.25 -0.96
CA PRO A 51 6.65 -9.68 -0.19
C PRO A 51 7.35 -10.91 -0.75
N LEU A 52 6.58 -11.88 -1.30
CA LEU A 52 7.13 -13.07 -1.96
C LEU A 52 7.98 -12.69 -3.18
N LEU A 53 7.43 -11.84 -4.05
CA LEU A 53 8.16 -11.34 -5.22
C LEU A 53 9.36 -10.49 -4.81
N GLY A 54 9.21 -9.63 -3.81
CA GLY A 54 10.29 -8.83 -3.24
C GLY A 54 11.43 -9.68 -2.67
N PHE A 55 11.10 -10.81 -2.01
CA PHE A 55 12.09 -11.76 -1.51
C PHE A 55 12.82 -12.49 -2.64
N LEU A 56 12.11 -12.97 -3.67
CA LEU A 56 12.73 -13.65 -4.83
C LEU A 56 13.59 -12.71 -5.69
N LEU A 57 13.12 -11.48 -5.93
CA LEU A 57 13.83 -10.48 -6.75
C LEU A 57 14.96 -9.81 -5.96
N GLY A 58 14.74 -9.55 -4.67
CA GLY A 58 15.70 -8.88 -3.79
C GLY A 58 17.02 -9.64 -3.66
N ASP A 59 16.99 -10.97 -3.61
CA ASP A 59 18.19 -11.82 -3.53
C ASP A 59 19.18 -11.59 -4.69
N ARG A 60 18.67 -11.31 -5.90
CA ARG A 60 19.49 -11.08 -7.11
C ARG A 60 19.89 -9.63 -7.32
N PHE A 61 19.07 -8.68 -6.87
CA PHE A 61 19.23 -7.26 -7.14
C PHE A 61 19.91 -6.48 -5.99
N ALA A 62 19.90 -7.00 -4.76
CA ALA A 62 20.48 -6.35 -3.58
C ALA A 62 21.97 -6.02 -3.73
N ALA A 63 22.74 -6.86 -4.46
CA ALA A 63 24.17 -6.65 -4.66
C ALA A 63 24.52 -5.47 -5.60
N HIS A 64 23.60 -5.05 -6.47
CA HIS A 64 23.86 -4.00 -7.48
C HIS A 64 23.23 -2.64 -7.12
N ILE A 65 22.20 -2.63 -6.27
CA ILE A 65 21.33 -1.47 -6.06
C ILE A 65 21.57 -0.72 -4.74
N SER A 66 22.37 -1.28 -3.83
CA SER A 66 22.61 -0.79 -2.47
C SER A 66 23.02 0.70 -2.34
N ARG A 67 23.60 1.30 -3.40
CA ARG A 67 24.01 2.73 -3.39
C ARG A 67 22.99 3.71 -3.97
N TYR A 68 22.12 3.26 -4.87
CA TYR A 68 21.16 4.13 -5.59
C TYR A 68 19.72 4.01 -5.05
N ASP A 69 19.41 2.89 -4.41
CA ASP A 69 18.12 2.58 -3.78
C ASP A 69 17.54 3.76 -2.98
N HIS A 70 18.31 4.30 -2.04
CA HIS A 70 17.79 5.28 -1.08
C HIS A 70 17.27 6.55 -1.76
N TRP A 71 17.98 7.03 -2.79
CA TRP A 71 17.57 8.24 -3.52
C TRP A 71 16.40 7.97 -4.45
N ILE A 72 16.34 6.77 -5.06
CA ILE A 72 15.24 6.35 -5.94
C ILE A 72 13.94 6.20 -5.14
N ILE A 73 13.98 5.54 -3.97
CA ILE A 73 12.84 5.40 -3.07
C ILE A 73 12.31 6.77 -2.64
N PHE A 74 13.21 7.71 -2.30
CA PHE A 74 12.82 9.05 -1.87
C PHE A 74 12.07 9.85 -2.95
N VAL A 75 12.54 9.80 -4.19
CA VAL A 75 11.87 10.48 -5.32
C VAL A 75 10.53 9.82 -5.63
N LEU A 76 10.48 8.49 -5.67
CA LEU A 76 9.26 7.75 -5.95
C LEU A 76 8.17 8.01 -4.88
N LEU A 77 8.53 7.96 -3.59
CA LEU A 77 7.63 8.28 -2.48
C LEU A 77 7.16 9.73 -2.51
N SER A 78 8.04 10.68 -2.84
CA SER A 78 7.65 12.10 -2.97
C SER A 78 6.59 12.29 -4.06
N ILE A 79 6.76 11.64 -5.21
CA ILE A 79 5.80 11.75 -6.32
C ILE A 79 4.45 11.12 -5.95
N ILE A 80 4.46 9.91 -5.37
CA ILE A 80 3.24 9.21 -4.96
C ILE A 80 2.50 10.01 -3.87
N GLY A 81 3.22 10.45 -2.84
CA GLY A 81 2.66 11.24 -1.74
C GLY A 81 2.09 12.58 -2.22
N PHE A 82 2.81 13.28 -3.12
CA PHE A 82 2.32 14.51 -3.72
C PHE A 82 1.05 14.27 -4.54
N ASN A 83 1.00 13.20 -5.34
CA ASN A 83 -0.19 12.89 -6.13
C ASN A 83 -1.41 12.55 -5.24
N MET A 84 -1.20 11.82 -4.13
CA MET A 84 -2.26 11.54 -3.15
C MET A 84 -2.79 12.81 -2.48
N ILE A 85 -1.92 13.73 -2.09
CA ILE A 85 -2.32 15.02 -1.50
C ILE A 85 -3.08 15.87 -2.53
N ARG A 86 -2.57 15.93 -3.76
CA ARG A 86 -3.22 16.66 -4.86
C ARG A 86 -4.63 16.13 -5.12
N GLU A 87 -4.79 14.82 -5.22
CA GLU A 87 -6.10 14.18 -5.48
C GLU A 87 -7.07 14.36 -4.30
N ALA A 88 -6.58 14.36 -3.06
CA ALA A 88 -7.40 14.66 -1.89
C ALA A 88 -7.87 16.14 -1.85
N LEU A 89 -7.04 17.07 -2.30
CA LEU A 89 -7.38 18.51 -2.36
C LEU A 89 -8.32 18.83 -3.52
N ASP A 90 -8.11 18.23 -4.70
CA ASP A 90 -8.94 18.42 -5.90
C ASP A 90 -10.36 17.86 -5.69
N LYS A 91 -10.49 16.77 -4.93
CA LYS A 91 -11.79 16.16 -4.62
C LYS A 91 -12.69 16.99 -3.67
N ASN A 92 -12.19 18.10 -3.12
CA ASN A 92 -13.02 19.06 -2.37
C ASN A 92 -13.74 20.09 -3.25
N GLU A 93 -13.54 20.08 -4.58
CA GLU A 93 -14.12 21.08 -5.49
C GLU A 93 -15.23 20.55 -6.42
N LYS A 94 -15.93 19.48 -6.00
CA LYS A 94 -17.21 19.08 -6.60
C LYS A 94 -18.24 18.68 -5.53
N PRO A 95 -19.15 19.58 -5.15
CA PRO A 95 -20.47 19.15 -4.72
C PRO A 95 -21.17 18.55 -5.96
N GLU A 96 -21.15 17.22 -6.10
CA GLU A 96 -22.02 16.56 -7.07
C GLU A 96 -23.44 16.47 -6.50
N GLU A 97 -24.35 17.14 -7.21
CA GLU A 97 -25.82 16.98 -7.18
C GLU A 97 -26.26 15.54 -7.48
#